data_AF-A0AAD7QVR2-F1
#
_entry.id   AF-A0AAD7QVR2-F1
#
_cell.length_a   1.000
_cell.length_b   1.000
_cell.length_c   1.000
_cell.angle_alpha   90.00
_cell.angle_beta   90.00
_cell.angle_gamma   90.00
#
_symmetry.space_group_name_H-M   'P 1'
#
loop_
_entity.id
_entity.type
_entity.pdbx_description
1 polymer ?
#
loop_
_entity_poly.entity_id
_entity_poly.type
_entity_poly.pdbx_seq_one_letter_code
_entity_poly.pdbx_strand_id
1 'polypeptide(L)' 'MTTWDYSRPAKPNESERSTDGRNKIFYCKLCLNPSYSCQNLILARYHLSHSHQIKVTDTETKAKRLRENRLQNKWA' A
#
# COMPACT_ATOMS: atom_id res chain seq x y z
N MET A 1 -0.06 -4.39 12.67
CA MET A 1 -0.96 -4.50 11.50
C MET A 1 -0.26 -3.90 10.29
N THR A 2 -0.21 -4.64 9.20
CA THR A 2 0.38 -4.23 7.92
C THR A 2 -0.71 -3.82 6.94
N THR A 3 -0.33 -3.18 5.83
CA THR A 3 -1.28 -2.80 4.77
C THR A 3 -2.04 -4.04 4.26
N TRP A 4 -1.37 -5.18 4.15
CA TRP A 4 -1.93 -6.41 3.60
C TRP A 4 -2.95 -7.09 4.51
N ASP A 5 -2.99 -6.78 5.81
CA ASP A 5 -4.03 -7.29 6.72
C ASP A 5 -5.43 -6.78 6.32
N TYR A 6 -5.48 -5.66 5.58
CA TYR A 6 -6.71 -5.07 5.03
C TYR A 6 -6.97 -5.46 3.58
N SER A 7 -6.14 -6.35 3.03
CA SER A 7 -6.35 -6.91 1.70
C SER A 7 -7.24 -8.14 1.74
N ARG A 8 -7.93 -8.41 0.64
CA ARG A 8 -8.60 -9.69 0.34
C ARG A 8 -7.91 -10.37 -0.86
N PRO A 9 -8.10 -11.68 -1.05
CA PRO A 9 -7.72 -12.32 -2.31
C PRO A 9 -8.51 -11.74 -3.50
N ALA A 10 -7.93 -11.91 -4.70
CA ALA A 10 -8.63 -11.61 -5.94
C ALA A 10 -9.83 -12.55 -6.11
N LYS A 11 -10.92 -12.02 -6.65
CA LYS A 11 -12.08 -12.82 -7.10
C LYS A 11 -11.72 -13.54 -8.42
N PRO A 12 -12.50 -14.55 -8.84
CA PRO A 12 -12.23 -15.30 -10.08
C PRO A 12 -12.06 -14.44 -11.35
N ASN A 13 -12.66 -13.26 -11.40
CA ASN A 13 -12.58 -12.32 -12.55
C ASN A 13 -11.59 -11.17 -12.31
N GLU A 14 -10.76 -11.24 -11.27
CA GLU A 14 -9.79 -10.22 -10.90
C GLU A 14 -8.37 -10.80 -10.99
N SER A 15 -7.43 -10.00 -11.50
CA SER A 15 -6.02 -10.42 -11.58
C SER A 15 -5.33 -10.36 -10.22
N GLU A 16 -4.60 -11.40 -9.83
CA GLU A 16 -3.80 -11.34 -8.59
C GLU A 16 -2.56 -10.44 -8.70
N ARG A 17 -2.08 -10.21 -9.93
CA ARG A 17 -0.88 -9.44 -10.23
C ARG A 17 -1.13 -8.38 -11.29
N SER A 18 -0.27 -7.35 -11.27
CA SER A 18 -0.19 -6.33 -12.31
C SER A 18 0.07 -6.94 -13.69
N THR A 19 -0.20 -6.17 -14.75
CA THR A 19 -0.04 -6.62 -16.15
C THR A 19 1.37 -7.10 -16.47
N ASP A 20 2.38 -6.57 -15.80
CA ASP A 20 3.79 -6.99 -15.92
C ASP A 20 4.16 -8.21 -15.04
N GLY A 21 3.22 -8.72 -14.26
CA GLY A 21 3.38 -9.89 -13.38
C GLY A 21 4.27 -9.65 -12.15
N ARG A 22 4.79 -8.44 -11.95
CA ARG A 22 5.81 -8.13 -10.94
C ARG A 22 5.21 -7.80 -9.58
N ASN A 23 4.09 -7.08 -9.55
CA ASN A 23 3.49 -6.56 -8.32
C ASN A 23 2.19 -7.28 -8.00
N LYS A 24 2.01 -7.66 -6.74
CA LYS A 24 0.75 -8.15 -6.22
C LYS A 24 -0.27 -7.02 -6.18
N ILE A 25 -1.49 -7.25 -6.67
CA ILE A 25 -2.56 -6.26 -6.58
C ILE A 25 -3.14 -6.28 -5.16
N PHE A 26 -3.23 -5.09 -4.56
CA PHE A 26 -3.95 -4.89 -3.32
C PHE A 26 -5.44 -4.73 -3.63
N TYR A 27 -6.27 -5.64 -3.11
CA TYR A 27 -7.73 -5.53 -3.12
C TYR A 27 -8.22 -5.19 -1.73
N CYS A 28 -8.91 -4.06 -1.56
CA CYS A 28 -9.42 -3.68 -0.25
C CYS A 28 -10.55 -4.62 0.18
N LYS A 29 -10.43 -5.22 1.37
CA LYS A 29 -11.49 -6.10 1.92
C LYS A 29 -12.69 -5.33 2.50
N LEU A 30 -12.51 -4.04 2.78
CA LEU A 30 -13.52 -3.17 3.36
C LEU A 30 -14.40 -2.49 2.29
N CYS A 31 -13.97 -2.49 1.03
CA CYS A 31 -14.74 -1.95 -0.10
C CYS A 31 -15.48 -3.08 -0.82
N LEU A 32 -16.79 -3.13 -0.64
CA LEU A 32 -17.66 -4.12 -1.29
C LEU A 32 -18.27 -3.59 -2.61
N ASN A 33 -18.77 -2.36 -2.61
CA ASN A 33 -19.36 -1.74 -3.81
C ASN A 33 -19.31 -0.19 -3.74
N PRO A 34 -18.51 0.50 -4.58
CA PRO A 34 -17.56 -0.06 -5.54
C PRO A 34 -16.36 -0.72 -4.85
N SER A 35 -15.78 -1.74 -5.48
CA SER A 35 -14.53 -2.35 -5.00
C SER A 35 -13.34 -1.43 -5.29
N TYR A 36 -12.37 -1.38 -4.38
CA TYR A 36 -11.11 -0.67 -4.59
C TYR A 36 -9.94 -1.64 -4.75
N SER A 37 -9.11 -1.40 -5.75
CA SER A 37 -7.87 -2.13 -5.96
C SER A 37 -6.74 -1.23 -6.49
N CYS A 38 -5.50 -1.52 -6.11
CA CYS A 38 -4.33 -0.79 -6.61
C CYS A 38 -3.06 -1.65 -6.62
N GLN A 39 -2.09 -1.30 -7.45
CA GLN A 39 -0.79 -2.00 -7.55
C GLN A 39 0.31 -1.41 -6.67
N ASN A 40 0.05 -0.25 -6.04
CA ASN A 40 1.05 0.50 -5.27
C ASN A 40 0.69 0.55 -3.79
N LEU A 41 1.63 0.16 -2.93
CA LEU A 41 1.47 0.16 -1.48
C LEU A 41 1.19 1.55 -0.89
N ILE A 42 1.73 2.62 -1.50
CA ILE A 42 1.48 4.01 -1.11
C ILE A 42 0.00 4.35 -1.33
N LEU A 43 -0.55 3.98 -2.49
CA LEU A 43 -1.96 4.21 -2.79
C LEU A 43 -2.87 3.38 -1.88
N ALA A 44 -2.50 2.13 -1.60
CA ALA A 44 -3.24 1.28 -0.67
C ALA A 44 -3.33 1.92 0.73
N ARG A 45 -2.21 2.43 1.26
CA ARG A 45 -2.19 3.11 2.56
C ARG A 45 -2.95 4.43 2.55
N TYR A 46 -2.80 5.20 1.46
CA TYR A 46 -3.55 6.43 1.29
C TYR A 46 -5.06 6.16 1.31
N HIS A 47 -5.52 5.16 0.57
CA HIS A 47 -6.91 4.71 0.56
C HIS A 47 -7.38 4.26 1.95
N LEU A 48 -6.62 3.41 2.65
CA LEU A 48 -6.95 2.99 4.01
C LEU A 48 -7.11 4.19 4.95
N SER A 49 -6.22 5.18 4.86
CA SER A 49 -6.28 6.38 5.71
C SER A 49 -7.46 7.30 5.38
N HIS A 50 -7.83 7.46 4.11
CA HIS A 50 -8.85 8.43 3.70
C HIS A 50 -10.25 7.82 3.66
N SER A 51 -10.37 6.59 3.17
CA SER A 51 -11.65 5.92 2.98
C SER A 51 -12.10 5.12 4.20
N HIS A 52 -11.15 4.64 5.02
CA HIS A 52 -11.45 3.81 6.18
C HIS A 52 -10.93 4.38 7.50
N GLN A 53 -10.26 5.55 7.48
CA GLN A 53 -9.61 6.16 8.66
C GLN A 53 -8.57 5.25 9.34
N ILE A 54 -8.01 4.29 8.60
CA ILE A 54 -7.03 3.33 9.08
C ILE A 54 -5.63 3.83 8.73
N LYS A 55 -4.89 4.25 9.75
CA LYS A 55 -3.48 4.63 9.61
C LYS A 55 -2.60 3.40 9.81
N VAL A 56 -2.03 2.89 8.71
CA VAL A 56 -0.98 1.87 8.76
C VAL A 56 0.37 2.58 8.83
N THR A 57 1.08 2.41 9.94
CA THR A 57 2.47 2.86 10.06
C THR A 57 3.34 2.08 9.08
N ASP A 58 4.05 2.81 8.22
CA ASP A 58 5.20 2.25 7.51
C ASP A 58 6.18 1.82 8.61
N THR A 59 6.42 0.52 8.80
CA THR A 59 7.67 0.08 9.41
C THR A 59 8.76 0.71 8.53
N GLU A 60 9.42 1.75 9.05
CA GLU A 60 10.37 2.57 8.30
C GLU A 60 11.17 1.70 7.34
N THR A 61 10.87 1.82 6.05
CA THR A 61 11.71 1.14 5.06
C THR A 61 13.12 1.73 5.16
N LYS A 62 14.16 0.88 5.14
CA LYS A 62 15.58 1.33 5.15
C LYS A 62 15.82 2.47 4.16
N ALA A 63 15.12 2.48 3.03
CA ALA A 63 15.18 3.52 2.01
C ALA A 63 14.69 4.90 2.51
N LYS A 64 13.61 4.96 3.30
CA LYS A 64 13.10 6.21 3.88
C LYS A 64 14.08 6.77 4.90
N ARG A 65 14.58 5.93 5.82
CA ARG A 65 15.62 6.30 6.79
C ARG A 65 16.89 6.80 6.12
N LEU A 66 17.34 6.15 5.03
CA LEU A 66 18.51 6.57 4.24
C LEU A 66 18.30 7.91 3.52
N ARG A 67 17.05 8.23 3.11
CA ARG A 67 16.71 9.52 2.52
C ARG A 67 16.73 10.64 3.57
N GLU A 68 16.14 10.39 4.74
CA GLU A 68 16.12 11.35 5.85
C GLU A 68 17.53 11.63 6.38
N ASN A 69 18.37 10.59 6.54
CA ASN A 69 19.79 10.77 6.89
C ASN A 69 20.54 11.62 5.86
N ARG A 70 20.35 11.35 4.56
CA ARG A 70 20.98 12.14 3.49
C ARG A 70 20.51 13.59 3.44
N LEU A 71 19.25 13.84 3.81
CA LEU A 71 18.72 15.17 3.94
C LEU A 71 19.41 15.86 5.13
N GLN A 72 19.39 15.29 6.33
CA GLN A 72 20.03 15.89 7.52
C GLN A 72 21.52 16.19 7.33
N ASN A 73 22.26 15.35 6.61
CA ASN A 73 23.69 15.54 6.37
C ASN A 73 24.04 16.60 5.31
N LYS A 74 23.05 17.22 4.65
CA LYS A 74 23.27 18.33 3.70
C LYS A 74 23.14 19.73 4.32
N TRP A 75 22.73 19.80 5.59
CA TRP A 75 22.62 21.06 6.35
C TRP A 75 23.58 21.14 7.54
N ALA A 76 24.55 20.24 7.62
CA ALA A 76 25.68 20.26 8.58
C ALA A 76 26.97 20.57 7.83
#